data_AF-A0A371CSU9-F1
#
_entry.id   AF-A0A371CSU9-F1
#
_cell.length_a   1.000
_cell.length_b   1.000
_cell.length_c   1.000
_cell.angle_alpha   90.00
_cell.angle_beta   90.00
_cell.angle_gamma   90.00
#
_symmetry.space_group_name_H-M   'P 1'
#
loop_
_entity.id
_entity.type
_entity.pdbx_description
1 polymer ?
#
loop_
_entity_poly.entity_id
_entity_poly.type
_entity_poly.pdbx_seq_one_letter_code
_entity_poly.pdbx_strand_id
1 'polypeptide(L)'
;MAGVINLKTWAVVWQYGPRIEGRFLILDPSHVLVFNIRGLFVYEFDPNASPAMPARPASEEDYLLHLALPKLKDDTGVVATRVHEHGPRYFRSDRPLFREDPDLDVLALYIQTYAETRWSYVRDRLVLVVPFTTIRKRLEALAQVQPEERQLSQSVPWDQWGPDGARLLKLGASPHAISVMGSRVAIPFRNYSSPNNLDIYIVDVRPKSEQESFIGCERDVSSALGAPLGGIDASDTIQELQSFAEPVTTTLPYRMTYLKAWLHDDSKVAETQGLTHDGMVIAVSLEEFAVLRG
;
A
#
# COMPACT_ATOMS: atom_id res chain seq x y z
N MET A 1 -8.94 16.61 -11.06
CA MET A 1 -10.07 16.65 -10.10
C MET A 1 -10.39 15.22 -9.71
N ALA A 2 -10.43 14.94 -8.40
CA ALA A 2 -11.08 13.72 -7.89
C ALA A 2 -12.33 14.11 -7.12
N GLY A 3 -13.28 13.18 -7.02
CA GLY A 3 -14.47 13.38 -6.24
C GLY A 3 -15.09 12.07 -5.82
N VAL A 4 -15.87 12.15 -4.75
CA VAL A 4 -16.74 11.09 -4.26
C VAL A 4 -18.17 11.48 -4.59
N ILE A 5 -18.88 10.56 -5.25
CA ILE A 5 -20.28 10.75 -5.63
C ILE A 5 -21.11 9.70 -4.89
N ASN A 6 -22.13 10.14 -4.17
CA ASN A 6 -23.13 9.22 -3.64
C ASN A 6 -24.02 8.76 -4.80
N LEU A 7 -23.89 7.50 -5.23
CA LEU A 7 -24.64 6.97 -6.38
C LEU A 7 -26.17 6.90 -6.16
N LYS A 8 -26.63 6.89 -4.90
CA LYS A 8 -28.07 6.88 -4.59
C LYS A 8 -28.69 8.26 -4.82
N THR A 9 -27.98 9.32 -4.46
CA THR A 9 -28.48 10.70 -4.51
C THR A 9 -27.92 11.49 -5.69
N TRP A 10 -26.89 10.97 -6.35
CA TRP A 10 -26.05 11.67 -7.34
C TRP A 10 -25.36 12.93 -6.81
N ALA A 11 -25.31 13.12 -5.48
CA ALA A 11 -24.62 14.25 -4.87
C ALA A 11 -23.09 14.06 -4.94
N VAL A 12 -22.37 15.12 -5.30
CA VAL A 12 -20.92 15.22 -5.09
C VAL A 12 -20.71 15.52 -3.60
N VAL A 13 -20.33 14.50 -2.84
CA VAL A 13 -20.17 14.59 -1.37
C VAL A 13 -18.77 15.01 -0.97
N TRP A 14 -17.78 14.83 -1.85
CA TRP A 14 -16.43 15.32 -1.67
C TRP A 14 -15.79 15.60 -3.02
N GLN A 15 -14.94 16.61 -3.10
CA GLN A 15 -14.08 16.81 -4.26
C GLN A 15 -12.77 17.46 -3.85
N TYR A 16 -11.70 17.19 -4.59
CA TYR A 16 -10.38 17.76 -4.37
C TYR A 16 -9.82 18.26 -5.69
N GLY A 17 -9.07 19.36 -5.62
CA GLY A 17 -8.73 20.33 -6.67
C GLY A 17 -8.35 19.84 -8.10
N PRO A 18 -8.06 20.78 -9.01
CA PRO A 18 -7.97 20.48 -10.44
C PRO A 18 -6.86 19.47 -10.80
N ARG A 19 -5.77 19.41 -10.04
CA ARG A 19 -4.68 18.43 -10.19
C ARG A 19 -4.45 17.68 -8.90
N ILE A 20 -4.59 16.36 -8.95
CA ILE A 20 -4.20 15.47 -7.86
C ILE A 20 -3.01 14.68 -8.39
N GLU A 21 -1.83 14.98 -7.89
CA GLU A 21 -0.64 14.14 -8.09
C GLU A 21 -0.68 12.88 -7.21
N GLY A 22 -1.72 12.76 -6.39
CA GLY A 22 -2.00 11.62 -5.52
C GLY A 22 -3.01 10.59 -6.05
N ARG A 23 -3.21 9.56 -5.24
CA ARG A 23 -4.25 8.54 -5.38
C ARG A 23 -5.19 8.68 -4.19
N PHE A 24 -6.45 8.30 -4.35
CA PHE A 24 -7.43 8.36 -3.27
C PHE A 24 -8.21 7.04 -3.17
N LEU A 25 -8.66 6.73 -1.97
CA LEU A 25 -9.50 5.57 -1.65
C LEU A 25 -10.56 5.96 -0.61
N ILE A 26 -11.68 5.24 -0.61
CA ILE A 26 -12.73 5.43 0.40
C ILE A 26 -12.38 4.55 1.60
N LEU A 27 -12.06 5.20 2.73
CA LEU A 27 -11.67 4.50 3.96
C LEU A 27 -12.89 3.90 4.65
N ASP A 28 -13.97 4.68 4.73
CA ASP A 28 -15.24 4.31 5.32
C ASP A 28 -16.37 5.20 4.73
N PRO A 29 -17.65 5.05 5.14
CA PRO A 29 -18.76 5.81 4.54
C PRO A 29 -18.67 7.35 4.63
N SER A 30 -17.74 7.89 5.41
CA SER A 30 -17.58 9.33 5.66
C SER A 30 -16.15 9.84 5.46
N HIS A 31 -15.18 8.95 5.17
CA HIS A 31 -13.78 9.33 5.05
C HIS A 31 -13.16 8.91 3.72
N VAL A 32 -12.39 9.82 3.14
CA VAL A 32 -11.55 9.56 1.97
C VAL A 32 -10.10 9.76 2.36
N LEU A 33 -9.28 8.79 2.01
CA LEU A 33 -7.83 8.84 2.21
C LEU A 33 -7.17 9.24 0.90
N VAL A 34 -6.34 10.27 0.95
CA VAL A 34 -5.52 10.77 -0.16
C VAL A 34 -4.07 10.52 0.18
N PHE A 35 -3.33 9.96 -0.78
CA PHE A 35 -1.90 9.73 -0.65
C PHE A 35 -1.12 10.60 -1.62
N ASN A 36 -0.12 11.34 -1.11
CA ASN A 36 0.82 12.13 -1.92
C ASN A 36 2.24 12.09 -1.31
N ILE A 37 3.16 12.90 -1.85
CA ILE A 37 4.57 12.94 -1.45
C ILE A 37 4.80 13.34 0.02
N ARG A 38 3.86 14.08 0.62
CA ARG A 38 3.91 14.52 2.02
C ARG A 38 3.32 13.48 2.97
N GLY A 39 2.55 12.53 2.43
CA GLY A 39 2.04 11.37 3.15
C GLY A 39 0.56 11.12 2.96
N LEU A 40 -0.09 10.67 4.04
CA LEU A 40 -1.46 10.18 4.05
C LEU A 40 -2.38 11.22 4.68
N PHE A 41 -3.40 11.64 3.93
CA PHE A 41 -4.35 12.67 4.33
C PHE A 41 -5.75 12.08 4.37
N VAL A 42 -6.40 12.10 5.53
CA VAL A 42 -7.80 11.71 5.68
C VAL A 42 -8.64 12.97 5.64
N TYR A 43 -9.65 12.97 4.76
CA TYR A 43 -10.67 14.01 4.71
C TYR A 43 -12.01 13.42 5.12
N GLU A 44 -12.81 14.23 5.81
CA GLU A 44 -14.19 13.90 6.14
C GLU A 44 -15.13 14.43 5.04
N PHE A 45 -16.24 13.73 4.83
CA PHE A 45 -17.35 14.18 4.01
C PHE A 45 -18.68 13.68 4.56
N ASP A 46 -19.76 14.44 4.30
CA ASP A 46 -21.12 14.02 4.66
C ASP A 46 -21.74 13.17 3.52
N PRO A 47 -21.93 11.85 3.70
CA PRO A 47 -22.55 11.01 2.69
C PRO A 47 -24.01 11.38 2.39
N ASN A 48 -24.68 12.13 3.28
CA ASN A 48 -26.06 12.57 3.14
C ASN A 48 -26.19 13.98 2.57
N ALA A 49 -25.09 14.58 2.10
CA ALA A 49 -25.11 15.92 1.52
C ALA A 49 -26.13 16.02 0.37
N SER A 50 -26.83 17.16 0.33
CA SER A 50 -27.87 17.41 -0.67
C SER A 50 -27.27 17.59 -2.07
N PRO A 51 -27.87 16.99 -3.12
CA PRO A 51 -27.44 17.23 -4.50
C PRO A 51 -27.51 18.70 -4.94
N ALA A 52 -28.37 19.49 -4.29
CA ALA A 52 -28.52 20.91 -4.58
C ALA A 52 -27.32 21.76 -4.13
N MET A 53 -26.47 21.24 -3.25
CA MET A 53 -25.28 21.91 -2.73
C MET A 53 -24.07 20.99 -2.90
N PRO A 54 -23.37 21.02 -4.04
CA PRO A 54 -22.19 20.20 -4.24
C PRO A 54 -21.13 20.57 -3.19
N ALA A 55 -20.45 19.56 -2.65
CA ALA A 55 -19.38 19.77 -1.68
C ALA A 55 -18.34 20.75 -2.23
N ARG A 56 -17.90 21.71 -1.41
CA ARG A 56 -16.80 22.61 -1.78
C ARG A 56 -15.54 21.77 -2.05
N PRO A 57 -14.68 22.13 -3.02
CA PRO A 57 -13.37 21.50 -3.15
C PRO A 57 -12.54 21.62 -1.88
N ALA A 58 -12.14 20.47 -1.34
CA ALA A 58 -11.18 20.36 -0.26
C ALA A 58 -9.83 20.93 -0.72
N SER A 59 -9.22 21.68 0.18
CA SER A 59 -7.87 22.23 0.07
C SER A 59 -6.86 21.36 0.81
N GLU A 60 -5.59 21.75 0.72
CA GLU A 60 -4.51 21.07 1.44
C GLU A 60 -4.57 21.27 2.96
N GLU A 61 -5.47 22.13 3.45
CA GLU A 61 -5.64 22.46 4.88
C GLU A 61 -6.92 21.85 5.47
N ASP A 62 -7.82 21.33 4.63
CA ASP A 62 -9.14 20.81 5.06
C ASP A 62 -9.08 19.34 5.54
N TYR A 63 -7.89 18.78 5.78
CA TYR A 63 -7.74 17.39 6.21
C TYR A 63 -8.09 17.22 7.70
N LEU A 64 -8.68 16.08 8.04
CA LEU A 64 -8.95 15.67 9.40
C LEU A 64 -7.72 15.08 10.08
N LEU A 65 -6.90 14.33 9.32
CA LEU A 65 -5.69 13.69 9.82
C LEU A 65 -4.63 13.67 8.70
N HIS A 66 -3.40 14.05 9.03
CA HIS A 66 -2.23 13.87 8.19
C HIS A 66 -1.23 12.98 8.91
N LEU A 67 -0.89 11.84 8.30
CA LEU A 67 0.21 10.97 8.72
C LEU A 67 1.40 11.22 7.80
N ALA A 68 2.39 11.97 8.30
CA ALA A 68 3.53 12.40 7.50
C ALA A 68 4.47 11.23 7.18
N LEU A 69 4.95 11.17 5.94
CA LEU A 69 5.99 10.22 5.53
C LEU A 69 7.37 10.62 6.10
N PRO A 70 8.36 9.69 6.09
CA PRO A 70 9.71 10.06 6.46
C PRO A 70 10.26 11.11 5.50
N LYS A 71 11.07 12.02 6.03
CA LYS A 71 11.53 13.21 5.30
C LYS A 71 12.43 12.82 4.11
N LEU A 72 12.05 13.27 2.92
CA LEU A 72 12.89 13.17 1.72
C LEU A 72 14.02 14.23 1.76
N LYS A 73 15.12 13.97 1.05
CA LYS A 73 16.14 15.01 0.80
C LYS A 73 15.58 16.10 -0.13
N ASP A 74 16.14 17.30 -0.05
CA ASP A 74 15.65 18.46 -0.81
C ASP A 74 15.77 18.29 -2.34
N ASP A 75 16.68 17.45 -2.81
CA ASP A 75 16.95 17.12 -4.22
C ASP A 75 16.22 15.85 -4.70
N THR A 76 15.28 15.35 -3.90
CA THR A 76 14.56 14.11 -4.15
C THR A 76 13.10 14.37 -4.47
N GLY A 77 12.60 13.73 -5.53
CA GLY A 77 11.17 13.72 -5.85
C GLY A 77 10.56 12.32 -5.83
N VAL A 78 9.24 12.26 -5.99
CA VAL A 78 8.47 11.01 -6.12
C VAL A 78 7.99 10.89 -7.56
N VAL A 79 8.35 9.79 -8.24
CA VAL A 79 7.98 9.56 -9.66
C VAL A 79 6.69 8.78 -9.78
N ALA A 80 6.43 7.85 -8.86
CA ALA A 80 5.26 6.99 -8.95
C ALA A 80 4.72 6.65 -7.56
N THR A 81 3.41 6.77 -7.44
CA THR A 81 2.63 6.33 -6.30
C THR A 81 1.52 5.41 -6.78
N ARG A 82 1.45 4.20 -6.22
CA ARG A 82 0.30 3.30 -6.41
C ARG A 82 -0.25 2.91 -5.06
N VAL A 83 -1.56 2.88 -4.98
CA VAL A 83 -2.31 2.52 -3.78
C VAL A 83 -3.00 1.20 -4.09
N HIS A 84 -2.79 0.23 -3.21
CA HIS A 84 -3.39 -1.09 -3.30
C HIS A 84 -4.18 -1.34 -2.01
N GLU A 85 -5.47 -1.55 -2.17
CA GLU A 85 -6.38 -1.96 -1.11
C GLU A 85 -7.11 -3.23 -1.52
N HIS A 86 -7.66 -3.93 -0.55
CA HIS A 86 -8.54 -5.05 -0.84
C HIS A 86 -9.89 -4.51 -1.36
N GLY A 87 -10.34 -5.01 -2.51
CA GLY A 87 -11.74 -4.79 -2.93
C GLY A 87 -12.67 -5.66 -2.07
N PRO A 88 -13.95 -5.29 -1.86
CA PRO A 88 -14.85 -6.10 -1.03
C PRO A 88 -14.99 -7.51 -1.62
N ARG A 89 -14.47 -8.53 -0.94
CA ARG A 89 -14.68 -9.94 -1.32
C ARG A 89 -15.32 -10.71 -0.19
N TYR A 90 -16.59 -10.41 0.05
CA TYR A 90 -17.44 -11.27 0.88
C TYR A 90 -17.88 -12.47 0.04
N PHE A 91 -17.14 -13.58 0.06
CA PHE A 91 -17.68 -14.82 -0.49
C PHE A 91 -18.53 -15.51 0.58
N ARG A 92 -19.78 -15.83 0.25
CA ARG A 92 -20.68 -16.56 1.17
C ARG A 92 -20.12 -17.92 1.60
N SER A 93 -19.16 -18.47 0.84
CA SER A 93 -18.45 -19.71 1.12
C SER A 93 -17.26 -19.56 2.06
N ASP A 94 -16.89 -18.34 2.46
CA ASP A 94 -15.73 -18.12 3.32
C ASP A 94 -15.97 -18.78 4.68
N ARG A 95 -15.07 -19.72 5.00
CA ARG A 95 -15.07 -20.43 6.29
C ARG A 95 -14.95 -19.40 7.41
N PRO A 96 -15.62 -19.59 8.58
CA PRO A 96 -15.61 -18.60 9.67
C PRO A 96 -14.23 -18.16 10.16
N LEU A 97 -13.22 -19.04 10.09
CA LEU A 97 -11.82 -18.77 10.45
C LEU A 97 -11.01 -18.05 9.35
N PHE A 98 -11.60 -17.91 8.17
CA PHE A 98 -11.01 -17.30 6.97
C PHE A 98 -11.82 -16.08 6.51
N ARG A 99 -12.80 -15.63 7.30
CA ARG A 99 -13.48 -14.36 7.06
C ARG A 99 -12.46 -13.24 7.23
N GLU A 100 -12.48 -12.31 6.28
CA GLU A 100 -11.73 -11.07 6.37
C GLU A 100 -12.10 -10.36 7.67
N ASP A 101 -11.09 -10.16 8.50
CA ASP A 101 -11.19 -9.33 9.69
C ASP A 101 -10.80 -7.91 9.26
N PRO A 102 -11.74 -6.96 9.18
CA PRO A 102 -11.43 -5.58 8.77
C PRO A 102 -10.45 -4.90 9.74
N ASP A 103 -10.27 -5.44 10.95
CA ASP A 103 -9.25 -5.00 11.91
C ASP A 103 -7.83 -5.47 11.55
N LEU A 104 -7.71 -6.37 10.58
CA LEU A 104 -6.45 -6.85 10.05
C LEU A 104 -6.16 -6.35 8.64
N ASP A 105 -7.08 -5.64 8.01
CA ASP A 105 -6.87 -5.09 6.67
C ASP A 105 -5.73 -4.08 6.65
N VAL A 106 -4.97 -4.09 5.55
CA VAL A 106 -3.86 -3.18 5.32
C VAL A 106 -4.02 -2.40 4.03
N LEU A 107 -3.32 -1.28 3.98
CA LEU A 107 -3.04 -0.48 2.81
C LEU A 107 -1.62 -0.75 2.37
N ALA A 108 -1.39 -1.01 1.08
CA ALA A 108 -0.04 -1.08 0.52
C ALA A 108 0.20 0.07 -0.46
N LEU A 109 1.25 0.84 -0.21
CA LEU A 109 1.64 2.00 -1.00
C LEU A 109 2.97 1.70 -1.69
N TYR A 110 2.94 1.59 -3.01
CA TYR A 110 4.17 1.56 -3.79
C TYR A 110 4.67 2.98 -4.00
N ILE A 111 5.88 3.25 -3.55
CA ILE A 111 6.54 4.55 -3.63
C ILE A 111 7.82 4.35 -4.42
N GLN A 112 7.96 5.10 -5.52
CA GLN A 112 9.22 5.17 -6.24
C GLN A 112 9.74 6.60 -6.19
N THR A 113 10.89 6.77 -5.56
CA THR A 113 11.58 8.04 -5.47
C THR A 113 12.70 8.12 -6.50
N TYR A 114 13.18 9.32 -6.74
CA TYR A 114 14.41 9.56 -7.47
C TYR A 114 15.24 10.59 -6.72
N ALA A 115 16.53 10.32 -6.57
CA ALA A 115 17.51 11.29 -6.11
C ALA A 115 18.42 11.66 -7.29
N GLU A 116 18.54 12.95 -7.57
CA GLU A 116 19.46 13.44 -8.60
C GLU A 116 20.88 13.45 -8.03
N THR A 117 21.69 12.45 -8.39
CA THR A 117 23.12 12.46 -8.04
C THR A 117 23.91 13.01 -9.22
N ARG A 118 25.06 13.64 -8.97
CA ARG A 118 25.93 14.29 -9.98
C ARG A 118 26.27 13.42 -11.21
N TRP A 119 26.10 12.10 -11.13
CA TRP A 119 26.50 11.15 -12.16
C TRP A 119 25.47 10.05 -12.45
N SER A 120 24.33 10.00 -11.75
CA SER A 120 23.32 8.95 -11.94
C SER A 120 21.95 9.29 -11.34
N TYR A 121 20.90 8.65 -11.84
CA TYR A 121 19.59 8.65 -11.21
C TYR A 121 19.45 7.40 -10.34
N VAL A 122 19.51 7.57 -9.03
CA VAL A 122 19.22 6.46 -8.10
C VAL A 122 17.75 6.47 -7.76
N ARG A 123 17.12 5.29 -7.78
CA ARG A 123 15.70 5.11 -7.50
C ARG A 123 15.54 4.15 -6.33
N ASP A 124 15.03 4.66 -5.21
CA ASP A 124 14.52 3.78 -4.18
C ASP A 124 13.11 3.32 -4.60
N ARG A 125 12.87 2.02 -4.45
CA ARG A 125 11.58 1.39 -4.71
C ARG A 125 11.10 0.83 -3.40
N LEU A 126 9.97 1.33 -2.94
CA LEU A 126 9.51 1.08 -1.58
C LEU A 126 8.07 0.58 -1.61
N VAL A 127 7.75 -0.27 -0.66
CA VAL A 127 6.36 -0.60 -0.31
C VAL A 127 6.15 -0.23 1.16
N LEU A 128 5.23 0.69 1.41
CA LEU A 128 4.79 1.01 2.76
C LEU A 128 3.48 0.25 3.03
N VAL A 129 3.50 -0.64 4.01
CA VAL A 129 2.33 -1.39 4.47
C VAL A 129 1.79 -0.71 5.72
N VAL A 130 0.54 -0.26 5.69
CA VAL A 130 -0.11 0.46 6.79
C VAL A 130 -1.41 -0.26 7.17
N PRO A 131 -1.50 -0.87 8.37
CA PRO A 131 -2.77 -1.38 8.87
C PRO A 131 -3.83 -0.27 8.96
N PHE A 132 -5.05 -0.55 8.54
CA PHE A 132 -6.16 0.40 8.69
C PHE A 132 -6.46 0.71 10.16
N THR A 133 -6.14 -0.21 11.07
CA THR A 133 -6.21 0.02 12.52
C THR A 133 -5.27 1.12 13.00
N THR A 134 -4.12 1.34 12.34
CA THR A 134 -3.24 2.49 12.64
C THR A 134 -3.96 3.80 12.34
N ILE A 135 -4.60 3.89 11.17
CA ILE A 135 -5.34 5.09 10.75
C ILE A 135 -6.54 5.33 11.67
N ARG A 136 -7.33 4.28 11.95
CA ARG A 136 -8.50 4.36 12.83
C ARG A 136 -8.16 4.78 14.26
N LYS A 137 -7.13 4.19 14.87
CA LYS A 137 -6.68 4.59 16.22
C LYS A 137 -6.29 6.06 16.28
N ARG A 138 -5.73 6.62 15.21
CA ARG A 138 -5.38 8.05 15.14
C ARG A 138 -6.60 8.94 14.98
N LEU A 139 -7.56 8.55 14.15
CA LEU A 139 -8.85 9.24 14.04
C LEU A 139 -9.61 9.22 15.37
N GLU A 140 -9.64 8.09 16.06
CA GLU A 140 -10.25 7.94 17.39
C GLU A 140 -9.54 8.82 18.42
N ALA A 141 -8.21 8.82 18.45
CA ALA A 141 -7.45 9.68 19.34
C ALA A 141 -7.76 11.17 19.09
N LEU A 142 -7.82 11.60 17.83
CA LEU A 142 -8.19 12.98 17.45
C LEU A 142 -9.61 13.35 17.89
N ALA A 143 -10.56 12.42 17.83
CA ALA A 143 -11.93 12.66 18.28
C ALA A 143 -12.00 12.96 19.79
N GLN A 144 -11.08 12.41 20.59
CA GLN A 144 -10.99 12.64 22.04
C GLN A 144 -10.27 13.94 22.41
N VAL A 145 -9.54 14.57 21.47
CA VAL A 145 -8.84 15.84 21.69
C VAL A 145 -9.85 17.00 21.65
N GLN A 146 -9.65 17.99 22.51
CA GLN A 146 -10.47 19.20 22.56
C GLN A 146 -10.41 19.96 21.22
N PRO A 147 -11.51 20.58 20.75
CA PRO A 147 -11.55 21.24 19.45
C PRO A 147 -10.41 22.24 19.19
N GLU A 148 -9.98 22.95 20.22
CA GLU A 148 -8.90 23.95 20.16
C GLU A 148 -7.52 23.33 19.92
N GLU A 149 -7.29 22.11 20.40
CA GLU A 149 -6.02 21.37 20.29
C GLU A 149 -5.98 20.47 19.05
N ARG A 150 -7.13 20.24 18.40
CA ARG A 150 -7.22 19.38 17.21
C ARG A 150 -6.32 19.88 16.08
N GLN A 151 -6.28 21.19 15.84
CA GLN A 151 -5.44 21.76 14.76
C GLN A 151 -3.95 21.42 14.93
N LEU A 152 -3.44 21.38 16.16
CA LEU A 152 -2.06 21.01 16.44
C LEU A 152 -1.81 19.50 16.32
N SER A 153 -2.85 18.70 16.54
CA SER A 153 -2.77 17.24 16.55
C SER A 153 -3.09 16.61 15.19
N GLN A 154 -3.65 17.38 14.25
CA GLN A 154 -4.06 16.94 12.91
C GLN A 154 -2.89 16.34 12.12
N SER A 155 -1.69 16.93 12.21
CA SER A 155 -0.50 16.44 11.51
C SER A 155 0.41 15.66 12.46
N VAL A 156 0.52 14.35 12.23
CA VAL A 156 1.33 13.44 13.03
C VAL A 156 2.65 13.15 12.29
N PRO A 157 3.80 13.55 12.84
CA PRO A 157 5.11 13.29 12.23
C PRO A 157 5.47 11.80 12.27
N TRP A 158 6.33 11.38 11.32
CA TRP A 158 6.68 9.97 11.12
C TRP A 158 7.14 9.26 12.39
N ASP A 159 8.00 9.90 13.19
CA ASP A 159 8.53 9.38 14.46
C ASP A 159 7.44 8.98 15.46
N GLN A 160 6.25 9.57 15.37
CA GLN A 160 5.13 9.30 16.29
C GLN A 160 4.19 8.20 15.81
N TRP A 161 4.12 7.89 14.51
CA TRP A 161 3.16 6.90 13.98
C TRP A 161 3.78 5.82 13.09
N GLY A 162 4.88 6.12 12.42
CA GLY A 162 5.54 5.27 11.43
C GLY A 162 6.16 4.01 12.04
N PRO A 163 7.06 4.13 13.05
CA PRO A 163 7.76 2.99 13.63
C PRO A 163 6.84 1.81 13.96
N ASP A 164 5.87 2.01 14.85
CA ASP A 164 4.99 0.91 15.30
C ASP A 164 3.72 0.75 14.45
N GLY A 165 3.40 1.74 13.61
CA GLY A 165 2.14 1.81 12.88
C GLY A 165 2.24 1.44 11.40
N ALA A 166 3.43 1.22 10.86
CA ALA A 166 3.64 0.84 9.47
C ALA A 166 4.89 -0.05 9.30
N ARG A 167 4.95 -0.77 8.18
CA ARG A 167 6.14 -1.52 7.75
C ARG A 167 6.65 -0.99 6.43
N LEU A 168 7.92 -0.56 6.39
CA LEU A 168 8.58 -0.14 5.17
C LEU A 168 9.40 -1.29 4.60
N LEU A 169 9.27 -1.53 3.30
CA LEU A 169 10.01 -2.56 2.56
C LEU A 169 10.78 -1.89 1.43
N LYS A 170 12.09 -2.11 1.33
CA LYS A 170 12.92 -1.66 0.22
C LYS A 170 13.09 -2.79 -0.80
N LEU A 171 12.72 -2.52 -2.04
CA LEU A 171 12.72 -3.49 -3.13
C LEU A 171 13.96 -3.33 -4.01
N GLY A 172 14.62 -4.44 -4.33
CA GLY A 172 15.73 -4.47 -5.29
C GLY A 172 15.29 -4.26 -6.75
N ALA A 173 14.00 -4.44 -7.07
CA ALA A 173 13.44 -4.30 -8.41
C ALA A 173 12.03 -3.69 -8.36
N SER A 174 11.49 -3.29 -9.53
CA SER A 174 10.09 -2.86 -9.60
C SER A 174 9.18 -4.08 -9.57
N PRO A 175 8.15 -4.09 -8.70
CA PRO A 175 7.20 -5.19 -8.64
C PRO A 175 6.29 -5.15 -9.87
N HIS A 176 5.80 -6.32 -10.29
CA HIS A 176 4.89 -6.44 -11.43
C HIS A 176 3.50 -5.85 -11.10
N ALA A 177 2.82 -6.43 -10.12
CA ALA A 177 1.56 -5.92 -9.58
C ALA A 177 1.38 -6.36 -8.13
N ILE A 178 1.37 -5.41 -7.20
CA ILE A 178 1.13 -5.66 -5.79
C ILE A 178 -0.34 -6.01 -5.59
N SER A 179 -0.60 -6.98 -4.73
CA SER A 179 -1.95 -7.35 -4.31
C SER A 179 -2.02 -7.39 -2.79
N VAL A 180 -3.13 -6.90 -2.25
CA VAL A 180 -3.41 -6.89 -0.81
C VAL A 180 -4.62 -7.76 -0.55
N MET A 181 -4.64 -8.48 0.56
CA MET A 181 -5.79 -9.21 1.08
C MET A 181 -5.68 -9.37 2.59
N GLY A 182 -6.62 -8.81 3.35
CA GLY A 182 -6.51 -8.80 4.80
C GLY A 182 -5.22 -8.12 5.24
N SER A 183 -4.49 -8.83 6.09
CA SER A 183 -3.16 -8.44 6.59
C SER A 183 -2.00 -8.74 5.66
N ARG A 184 -2.27 -9.31 4.48
CA ARG A 184 -1.24 -9.87 3.58
C ARG A 184 -1.04 -9.01 2.36
N VAL A 185 0.22 -8.83 1.99
CA VAL A 185 0.65 -8.11 0.78
C VAL A 185 1.52 -9.03 -0.05
N ALA A 186 1.10 -9.33 -1.28
CA ALA A 186 1.90 -10.04 -2.27
C ALA A 186 2.68 -9.04 -3.13
N ILE A 187 4.00 -9.26 -3.21
CA ILE A 187 4.96 -8.45 -3.95
C ILE A 187 5.69 -9.37 -4.94
N PRO A 188 5.15 -9.50 -6.16
CA PRO A 188 5.71 -10.34 -7.20
C PRO A 188 6.71 -9.57 -8.07
N PHE A 189 7.84 -10.23 -8.36
CA PHE A 189 8.87 -9.78 -9.26
C PHE A 189 8.91 -10.67 -10.49
N ARG A 190 9.01 -10.04 -11.65
CA ARG A 190 9.14 -10.75 -12.91
C ARG A 190 10.62 -10.94 -13.25
N ASN A 191 11.01 -12.18 -13.53
CA ASN A 191 12.33 -12.45 -14.07
C ASN A 191 12.30 -12.23 -15.58
N TYR A 192 12.88 -11.14 -16.07
CA TYR A 192 12.92 -10.87 -17.52
C TYR A 192 13.79 -11.87 -18.30
N SER A 193 14.75 -12.52 -17.64
CA SER A 193 15.55 -13.60 -18.24
C SER A 193 14.81 -14.94 -18.29
N SER A 194 13.70 -15.06 -17.56
CA SER A 194 12.87 -16.26 -17.53
C SER A 194 11.41 -15.83 -17.33
N PRO A 195 10.73 -15.38 -18.40
CA PRO A 195 9.43 -14.70 -18.30
C PRO A 195 8.31 -15.56 -17.72
N ASN A 196 8.51 -16.88 -17.71
CA ASN A 196 7.64 -17.89 -17.12
C ASN A 196 7.81 -18.02 -15.60
N ASN A 197 8.79 -17.33 -15.01
CA ASN A 197 9.09 -17.39 -13.58
C ASN A 197 8.71 -16.10 -12.88
N LEU A 198 7.96 -16.25 -11.79
CA LEU A 198 7.61 -15.18 -10.87
C LEU A 198 8.16 -15.50 -9.48
N ASP A 199 8.95 -14.57 -8.96
CA ASP A 199 9.45 -14.58 -7.59
C ASP A 199 8.51 -13.75 -6.74
N ILE A 200 7.88 -14.35 -5.73
CA ILE A 200 6.73 -13.74 -5.06
C ILE A 200 6.95 -13.76 -3.56
N TYR A 201 6.91 -12.56 -2.98
CA TYR A 201 7.03 -12.38 -1.55
C TYR A 201 5.65 -12.06 -0.98
N ILE A 202 5.23 -12.79 0.04
CA ILE A 202 4.02 -12.51 0.80
C ILE A 202 4.45 -11.99 2.16
N VAL A 203 4.05 -10.75 2.47
CA VAL A 203 4.29 -10.09 3.75
C VAL A 203 2.98 -10.06 4.52
N ASP A 204 2.96 -10.65 5.72
CA ASP A 204 1.79 -10.75 6.59
C ASP A 204 2.07 -9.99 7.90
N VAL A 205 1.32 -8.93 8.19
CA VAL A 205 1.56 -8.03 9.35
C VAL A 205 0.61 -8.28 10.53
N ARG A 206 0.07 -9.50 10.67
CA ARG A 206 -0.83 -9.81 11.81
C ARG A 206 -0.11 -9.66 13.16
N PRO A 207 -0.83 -9.26 14.24
CA PRO A 207 -0.25 -9.07 15.59
C PRO A 207 0.44 -10.29 16.22
N LYS A 208 0.23 -11.50 15.70
CA LYS A 208 0.90 -12.74 16.16
C LYS A 208 1.84 -13.34 15.11
N SER A 209 2.11 -12.62 14.04
CA SER A 209 2.98 -13.08 12.95
C SER A 209 4.34 -13.53 13.48
N GLU A 210 4.92 -12.82 14.45
CA GLU A 210 6.18 -13.19 15.13
C GLU A 210 6.11 -14.54 15.87
N GLN A 211 5.02 -14.84 16.59
CA GLN A 211 4.93 -16.07 17.39
C GLN A 211 4.82 -17.34 16.54
N GLU A 212 4.23 -17.22 15.35
CA GLU A 212 4.18 -18.31 14.36
C GLU A 212 5.42 -18.35 13.45
N SER A 213 6.32 -17.37 13.56
CA SER A 213 7.50 -17.24 12.70
C SER A 213 8.67 -18.13 13.13
N PHE A 214 8.65 -18.72 14.33
CA PHE A 214 9.84 -19.34 14.93
C PHE A 214 9.65 -20.75 15.50
N ILE A 215 8.60 -21.47 15.08
CA ILE A 215 8.60 -22.94 15.25
C ILE A 215 9.37 -23.55 14.07
N GLY A 216 10.70 -23.50 14.13
CA GLY A 216 11.54 -24.47 13.39
C GLY A 216 12.55 -23.97 12.35
N CYS A 217 12.75 -22.67 12.10
CA CYS A 217 13.88 -22.21 11.28
C CYS A 217 14.59 -21.01 11.91
N GLU A 218 15.92 -21.08 11.86
CA GLU A 218 16.89 -20.16 12.45
C GLU A 218 16.76 -18.72 11.94
N ARG A 219 17.30 -17.80 12.74
CA ARG A 219 17.37 -16.35 12.52
C ARG A 219 17.97 -16.02 11.14
N ASP A 220 17.57 -14.86 10.61
CA ASP A 220 18.05 -14.18 9.41
C ASP A 220 17.38 -14.56 8.07
N VAL A 221 16.13 -14.09 7.89
CA VAL A 221 15.50 -13.97 6.56
C VAL A 221 16.26 -12.97 5.66
N SER A 222 17.16 -12.15 6.23
CA SER A 222 18.01 -11.23 5.46
C SER A 222 19.04 -11.94 4.56
N SER A 223 19.31 -13.23 4.80
CA SER A 223 20.35 -13.99 4.08
C SER A 223 19.84 -15.30 3.46
N ALA A 224 18.69 -15.83 3.91
CA ALA A 224 18.31 -17.23 3.69
C ALA A 224 17.39 -17.52 2.49
N LEU A 225 16.93 -16.50 1.76
CA LEU A 225 16.21 -16.71 0.51
C LEU A 225 17.12 -16.27 -0.63
N GLY A 226 17.87 -17.23 -1.19
CA GLY A 226 18.70 -17.06 -2.39
C GLY A 226 17.89 -16.74 -3.66
N ALA A 227 17.03 -15.74 -3.58
CA ALA A 227 16.26 -15.23 -4.69
C ALA A 227 17.18 -14.35 -5.56
N PRO A 228 17.42 -14.73 -6.81
CA PRO A 228 18.44 -14.09 -7.65
C PRO A 228 18.06 -12.67 -8.12
N LEU A 229 16.80 -12.23 -7.94
CA LEU A 229 16.28 -10.93 -8.37
C LEU A 229 15.31 -10.33 -7.35
N GLY A 230 15.38 -9.02 -7.15
CA GLY A 230 14.35 -8.26 -6.43
C GLY A 230 14.28 -8.50 -4.92
N GLY A 231 15.42 -8.75 -4.27
CA GLY A 231 15.48 -8.91 -2.80
C GLY A 231 14.71 -7.79 -2.07
N ILE A 232 14.01 -8.18 -1.01
CA ILE A 232 13.29 -7.24 -0.16
C ILE A 232 14.09 -7.04 1.12
N ASP A 233 14.59 -5.83 1.31
CA ASP A 233 15.11 -5.40 2.62
C ASP A 233 13.92 -4.97 3.48
N ALA A 234 13.70 -5.76 4.53
CA ALA A 234 12.68 -5.57 5.54
C ALA A 234 13.33 -5.42 6.91
N SER A 235 14.51 -4.79 6.99
CA SER A 235 15.15 -4.47 8.27
C SER A 235 14.32 -3.46 9.06
N ASP A 236 14.37 -3.53 10.40
CA ASP A 236 13.62 -2.59 11.25
C ASP A 236 14.09 -1.13 11.07
N THR A 237 15.36 -0.94 10.72
CA THR A 237 15.88 0.36 10.29
C THR A 237 16.62 0.22 8.97
N ILE A 238 16.17 0.93 7.95
CA ILE A 238 16.82 0.95 6.63
C ILE A 238 17.75 2.17 6.56
N GLN A 239 19.06 1.91 6.64
CA GLN A 239 20.11 2.94 6.70
C GLN A 239 20.44 3.53 5.31
N GLU A 240 20.40 2.71 4.26
CA GLU A 240 20.93 3.06 2.94
C GLU A 240 19.85 3.53 1.96
N LEU A 241 18.97 4.42 2.41
CA LEU A 241 17.99 5.06 1.52
C LEU A 241 18.59 6.32 0.91
N GLN A 242 18.74 6.34 -0.42
CA GLN A 242 19.37 7.47 -1.10
C GLN A 242 18.47 8.71 -1.10
N SER A 243 17.17 8.49 -1.08
CA SER A 243 16.12 9.51 -1.23
C SER A 243 15.71 10.17 0.09
N PHE A 244 16.11 9.61 1.24
CA PHE A 244 15.64 10.04 2.56
C PHE A 244 16.73 10.77 3.31
N ALA A 245 16.35 11.80 4.05
CA ALA A 245 17.28 12.63 4.81
C ALA A 245 17.92 11.87 5.98
N GLU A 246 17.20 10.89 6.52
CA GLU A 246 17.56 10.12 7.70
C GLU A 246 17.22 8.63 7.49
N PRO A 247 17.88 7.71 8.22
CA PRO A 247 17.47 6.31 8.28
C PRO A 247 16.00 6.17 8.67
N VAL A 248 15.28 5.28 7.99
CA VAL A 248 13.85 5.10 8.26
C VAL A 248 13.65 3.86 9.11
N THR A 249 12.97 4.04 10.26
CA THR A 249 12.66 2.95 11.19
C THR A 249 11.20 2.55 11.11
N THR A 250 10.94 1.24 11.01
CA THR A 250 9.63 0.57 11.10
C THR A 250 9.75 -0.75 11.85
N THR A 251 9.07 -0.85 12.97
CA THR A 251 9.06 -1.97 13.92
C THR A 251 7.75 -2.76 13.90
N LEU A 252 6.81 -2.44 13.02
CA LEU A 252 5.57 -3.21 12.86
C LEU A 252 5.90 -4.70 12.61
N PRO A 253 5.42 -5.63 13.46
CA PRO A 253 5.66 -7.06 13.30
C PRO A 253 5.22 -7.60 11.95
N TYR A 254 5.99 -8.53 11.38
CA TYR A 254 5.65 -9.15 10.11
C TYR A 254 6.17 -10.59 10.02
N ARG A 255 5.55 -11.35 9.12
CA ARG A 255 6.05 -12.63 8.60
C ARG A 255 6.20 -12.52 7.10
N MET A 256 7.34 -12.94 6.56
CA MET A 256 7.56 -12.98 5.12
C MET A 256 7.68 -14.42 4.63
N THR A 257 6.99 -14.75 3.55
CA THR A 257 7.07 -16.04 2.85
C THR A 257 7.46 -15.80 1.41
N TYR A 258 8.36 -16.63 0.88
CA TYR A 258 8.75 -16.60 -0.53
C TYR A 258 8.18 -17.81 -1.27
N LEU A 259 7.64 -17.54 -2.45
CA LEU A 259 7.09 -18.51 -3.37
C LEU A 259 7.67 -18.28 -4.75
N LYS A 260 8.03 -19.36 -5.44
CA LYS A 260 8.39 -19.34 -6.85
C LYS A 260 7.27 -19.96 -7.66
N ALA A 261 6.65 -19.17 -8.54
CA ALA A 261 5.61 -19.64 -9.43
C ALA A 261 6.16 -19.83 -10.85
N TRP A 262 5.74 -20.92 -11.49
CA TRP A 262 6.10 -21.30 -12.86
C TRP A 262 4.85 -21.24 -13.73
N LEU A 263 4.93 -20.52 -14.84
CA LEU A 263 3.89 -20.46 -15.87
C LEU A 263 4.24 -21.50 -16.93
N HIS A 264 3.44 -22.54 -17.05
CA HIS A 264 3.74 -23.73 -17.87
C HIS A 264 3.62 -23.52 -19.40
N ASP A 265 3.61 -22.29 -19.90
CA ASP A 265 3.35 -22.00 -21.32
C ASP A 265 4.19 -20.80 -21.80
N ASP A 266 4.92 -20.99 -22.91
CA ASP A 266 5.91 -20.02 -23.46
C ASP A 266 5.28 -18.75 -24.04
N SER A 267 3.95 -18.69 -24.10
CA SER A 267 3.17 -17.61 -24.71
C SER A 267 2.48 -16.67 -23.69
N LYS A 268 2.60 -16.92 -22.38
CA LYS A 268 1.68 -16.32 -21.41
C LYS A 268 2.30 -15.22 -20.56
N VAL A 269 1.84 -14.01 -20.77
CA VAL A 269 2.02 -12.93 -19.80
C VAL A 269 0.97 -13.08 -18.70
N ALA A 270 1.41 -13.20 -17.44
CA ALA A 270 0.53 -12.99 -16.31
C ALA A 270 0.04 -11.53 -16.35
N GLU A 271 -1.20 -11.33 -16.79
CA GLU A 271 -1.80 -10.00 -16.93
C GLU A 271 -2.31 -9.48 -15.60
N THR A 272 -2.89 -10.36 -14.78
CA THR A 272 -3.43 -10.00 -13.47
C THR A 272 -3.14 -11.08 -12.46
N GLN A 273 -2.90 -10.66 -11.22
CA GLN A 273 -2.65 -11.55 -10.10
C GLN A 273 -3.29 -10.96 -8.86
N GLY A 274 -3.73 -11.84 -7.96
CA GLY A 274 -4.43 -11.43 -6.76
C GLY A 274 -4.27 -12.46 -5.65
N LEU A 275 -4.09 -11.97 -4.43
CA LEU A 275 -4.31 -12.79 -3.25
C LEU A 275 -5.81 -13.13 -3.14
N THR A 276 -6.07 -14.37 -2.72
CA THR A 276 -7.39 -14.94 -2.42
C THR A 276 -7.31 -15.77 -1.13
N HIS A 277 -8.46 -16.12 -0.57
CA HIS A 277 -8.53 -16.88 0.68
C HIS A 277 -7.78 -18.23 0.61
N ASP A 278 -7.76 -18.86 -0.57
CA ASP A 278 -7.08 -20.15 -0.83
C ASP A 278 -5.61 -20.00 -1.25
N GLY A 279 -5.09 -18.76 -1.28
CA GLY A 279 -3.73 -18.46 -1.72
C GLY A 279 -3.71 -17.47 -2.87
N MET A 280 -2.62 -17.43 -3.62
CA MET A 280 -2.47 -16.49 -4.71
C MET A 280 -3.01 -17.08 -6.03
N VAL A 281 -3.84 -16.30 -6.72
CA VAL A 281 -4.33 -16.59 -8.05
C VAL A 281 -3.54 -15.76 -9.06
N ILE A 282 -3.03 -16.42 -10.10
CA ILE A 282 -2.39 -15.77 -11.24
C ILE A 282 -3.26 -16.03 -12.46
N ALA A 283 -3.77 -14.97 -13.08
CA ALA A 283 -4.47 -15.04 -14.34
C ALA A 283 -3.50 -14.69 -15.48
N VAL A 284 -3.52 -15.53 -16.51
CA VAL A 284 -2.67 -15.45 -17.69
C VAL A 284 -3.55 -15.25 -18.92
N SER A 285 -3.18 -14.34 -19.81
CA SER A 285 -3.82 -14.27 -21.12
C SER A 285 -3.19 -15.27 -22.09
N LEU A 286 -4.05 -15.88 -22.91
CA LEU A 286 -3.65 -16.61 -24.10
C LEU A 286 -3.71 -15.63 -25.27
N GLU A 287 -2.56 -15.23 -25.83
CA GLU A 287 -2.55 -14.65 -27.17
C GLU A 287 -2.68 -15.78 -28.20
N GLU A 288 -3.91 -16.16 -28.55
CA GLU A 288 -4.21 -16.79 -29.83
C GLU A 288 -5.31 -15.98 -30.55
N PHE A 289 -4.89 -14.98 -31.33
CA PHE A 289 -5.71 -14.47 -32.41
C PHE A 289 -5.47 -15.33 -33.66
N ALA A 290 -6.30 -16.37 -33.84
CA ALA A 290 -6.48 -16.96 -35.15
C ALA A 290 -7.31 -15.99 -36.02
N VAL A 291 -6.65 -15.26 -36.91
CA VAL A 291 -7.33 -14.58 -38.02
C VAL A 291 -7.82 -15.66 -38.98
N LEU A 292 -9.08 -16.07 -38.86
CA LEU A 292 -9.78 -16.71 -39.97
C LEU A 292 -10.21 -15.63 -40.95
N ARG A 293 -9.43 -15.47 -42.03
CA ARG A 293 -9.90 -14.79 -43.24
C ARG A 293 -10.96 -15.68 -43.89
N GLY A 294 -12.15 -15.13 -44.10
CA GLY A 294 -13.08 -15.59 -45.15
C GLY A 294 -12.64 -15.08 -46.51
#